data_AF-D3PZ52-F1
#
_entry.id   AF-D3PZ52-F1
#
_cell.length_a   1.000
_cell.length_b   1.000
_cell.length_c   1.000
_cell.angle_alpha   90.00
_cell.angle_beta   90.00
_cell.angle_gamma   90.00
#
_symmetry.space_group_name_H-M   'P 1'
#
loop_
_entity.id
_entity.type
_entity.pdbx_description
1 polymer ?
#
loop_
_entity_poly.entity_id
_entity_poly.type
_entity_poly.pdbx_seq_one_letter_code
_entity_poly.pdbx_strand_id
1 'polypeptide(L)'
;MKTTASVTRVGIWAGGGFTALVLAYLTALTVMMSKGLPFPPQEPFSTTFHVIMMLVVLVMVPLWGAIHLAVPADRQVFTLISLMFIVMLAVVVGANRFVALTLVRQSPGLGQTEGLEWFQPYGWPSLMFAFEILGWGVFFSLACLFLAPAFRMRGLERGIAVIFAVTGVLSGGGALGLLVNSTAIMGVIAPLAWGLGPAVAVILIVIWLRPGHAVRTSRSSS
;
A
#
# COMPACT_ATOMS: atom_id res chain seq x y z
N MET A 1 18.65 -8.47 18.66
CA MET A 1 17.73 -9.63 18.68
C MET A 1 17.88 -10.35 17.35
N LYS A 2 18.11 -11.67 17.32
CA LYS A 2 18.20 -12.42 16.06
C LYS A 2 16.77 -12.61 15.54
N THR A 3 16.50 -12.19 14.30
CA THR A 3 15.26 -12.54 13.59
C THR A 3 15.16 -14.06 13.49
N THR A 4 13.98 -14.62 13.81
CA THR A 4 13.75 -16.06 13.66
C THR A 4 13.62 -16.40 12.17
N ALA A 5 13.94 -17.65 11.80
CA ALA A 5 13.84 -18.10 10.42
C ALA A 5 12.43 -17.94 9.83
N SER A 6 11.38 -18.07 10.67
CA SER A 6 9.99 -17.86 10.27
C SER A 6 9.70 -16.40 9.92
N VAL A 7 10.17 -15.44 10.72
CA VAL A 7 10.00 -14.00 10.47
C VAL A 7 10.66 -13.60 9.15
N THR A 8 11.90 -14.03 8.93
CA THR A 8 12.62 -13.75 7.68
C THR A 8 11.90 -14.38 6.48
N ARG A 9 11.43 -15.62 6.60
CA ARG A 9 10.72 -16.31 5.51
C ARG A 9 9.41 -15.60 5.16
N VAL A 10 8.58 -15.28 6.15
CA VAL A 10 7.31 -14.55 5.94
C VAL A 10 7.57 -13.19 5.31
N GLY A 11 8.52 -12.42 5.83
CA GLY A 11 8.85 -11.10 5.29
C GLY A 11 9.36 -11.15 3.85
N ILE A 12 10.16 -12.15 3.48
CA ILE A 12 10.64 -12.34 2.10
C ILE A 12 9.49 -12.72 1.16
N TRP A 13 8.64 -13.67 1.54
CA TRP A 13 7.51 -14.10 0.70
C TRP A 13 6.47 -13.00 0.55
N ALA A 14 6.10 -12.34 1.65
CA ALA A 14 5.16 -11.22 1.61
C ALA A 14 5.75 -10.03 0.83
N GLY A 15 7.02 -9.69 1.05
CA GLY A 15 7.69 -8.64 0.28
C GLY A 15 7.78 -8.95 -1.21
N GLY A 16 8.17 -10.18 -1.58
CA GLY A 16 8.19 -10.62 -2.96
C GLY A 16 6.81 -10.61 -3.62
N GLY A 17 5.79 -11.09 -2.91
CA GLY A 17 4.40 -11.04 -3.36
C GLY A 17 3.90 -9.61 -3.57
N PHE A 18 4.17 -8.70 -2.63
CA PHE A 18 3.83 -7.29 -2.74
C PHE A 18 4.48 -6.65 -3.97
N THR A 19 5.79 -6.83 -4.15
CA THR A 19 6.51 -6.28 -5.31
C THR A 19 5.96 -6.84 -6.61
N ALA A 20 5.72 -8.15 -6.70
CA ALA A 20 5.18 -8.77 -7.91
C ALA A 20 3.78 -8.22 -8.26
N LEU A 21 2.91 -8.07 -7.26
CA LEU A 21 1.57 -7.51 -7.45
C LEU A 21 1.61 -6.04 -7.90
N VAL A 22 2.45 -5.21 -7.29
CA VAL A 22 2.61 -3.81 -7.70
C VAL A 22 3.15 -3.72 -9.13
N LEU A 23 4.13 -4.54 -9.49
CA LEU A 23 4.63 -4.58 -10.87
C LEU A 23 3.54 -5.03 -11.85
N ALA A 24 2.75 -6.05 -11.51
CA ALA A 24 1.62 -6.48 -12.33
C ALA A 24 0.57 -5.37 -12.51
N TYR A 25 0.27 -4.62 -11.45
CA TYR A 25 -0.61 -3.46 -11.52
C TYR A 25 -0.06 -2.39 -12.47
N LEU A 26 1.22 -2.02 -12.30
CA LEU A 26 1.86 -1.00 -13.14
C LEU A 26 1.93 -1.44 -14.60
N THR A 27 2.24 -2.71 -14.87
CA THR A 27 2.21 -3.27 -16.23
C THR A 27 0.80 -3.19 -16.83
N ALA A 28 -0.22 -3.64 -16.11
CA ALA A 28 -1.60 -3.56 -16.59
C ALA A 28 -2.04 -2.10 -16.84
N LEU A 29 -1.63 -1.16 -15.99
CA LEU A 29 -1.86 0.27 -16.18
C LEU A 29 -1.16 0.81 -17.42
N THR A 30 0.11 0.48 -17.62
CA THR A 30 0.86 0.90 -18.82
C THR A 30 0.22 0.33 -20.09
N VAL A 31 -0.20 -0.94 -20.09
CA VAL A 31 -0.89 -1.56 -21.24
C VAL A 31 -2.24 -0.89 -21.51
N MET A 32 -3.00 -0.54 -20.48
CA MET A 32 -4.27 0.18 -20.64
C MET A 32 -4.04 1.56 -21.26
N MET A 33 -3.07 2.32 -20.72
CA MET A 33 -2.75 3.67 -21.19
C MET A 33 -2.16 3.66 -22.60
N SER A 34 -1.32 2.67 -22.95
CA SER A 34 -0.76 2.55 -24.31
C SER A 34 -1.82 2.24 -25.37
N LYS A 35 -2.98 1.71 -24.94
CA LYS A 35 -4.14 1.49 -25.81
C LYS A 35 -5.08 2.71 -25.88
N GLY A 36 -4.74 3.82 -25.21
CA GLY A 36 -5.57 5.03 -25.17
C GLY A 36 -6.90 4.83 -24.44
N LEU A 37 -7.01 3.82 -23.58
CA LEU A 37 -8.24 3.54 -22.86
C LEU A 37 -8.45 4.57 -21.73
N PRO A 38 -9.70 5.03 -21.52
CA PRO A 38 -10.00 6.09 -20.55
C PRO A 38 -9.90 5.59 -19.10
N PHE A 39 -9.79 6.55 -18.18
CA PHE A 39 -10.03 6.33 -16.75
C PHE A 39 -11.41 6.91 -16.38
N PRO A 40 -12.26 6.22 -15.59
CA PRO A 40 -12.03 4.95 -14.88
C PRO A 40 -11.87 3.74 -15.82
N PRO A 41 -11.14 2.70 -15.38
CA PRO A 41 -10.82 1.54 -16.19
C PRO A 41 -12.08 0.76 -16.58
N GLN A 42 -12.17 0.34 -17.84
CA GLN A 42 -13.20 -0.57 -18.34
C GLN A 42 -12.76 -2.03 -18.21
N GLU A 43 -13.69 -2.98 -18.42
CA GLU A 43 -13.34 -4.40 -18.49
C GLU A 43 -12.39 -4.69 -19.66
N PRO A 44 -11.41 -5.60 -19.52
CA PRO A 44 -11.11 -6.44 -18.34
C PRO A 44 -10.17 -5.77 -17.30
N PHE A 45 -9.70 -4.55 -17.56
CA PHE A 45 -8.73 -3.86 -16.70
C PHE A 45 -9.31 -3.51 -15.33
N SER A 46 -10.59 -3.13 -15.27
CA SER A 46 -11.28 -2.86 -14.01
C SER A 46 -11.18 -4.06 -13.06
N THR A 47 -11.69 -5.23 -13.46
CA THR A 47 -11.59 -6.46 -12.65
C THR A 47 -10.14 -6.77 -12.27
N THR A 48 -9.21 -6.64 -13.21
CA THR A 48 -7.77 -6.91 -12.96
C THR A 48 -7.22 -6.03 -11.85
N PHE A 49 -7.48 -4.71 -11.89
CA PHE A 49 -6.98 -3.77 -10.88
C PHE A 49 -7.58 -4.02 -9.51
N HIS A 50 -8.89 -4.31 -9.42
CA HIS A 50 -9.54 -4.59 -8.15
C HIS A 50 -8.99 -5.86 -7.49
N VAL A 51 -8.77 -6.94 -8.27
CA VAL A 51 -8.16 -8.18 -7.76
C VAL A 51 -6.75 -7.94 -7.27
N ILE A 52 -5.90 -7.28 -8.08
CA ILE A 52 -4.51 -7.02 -7.69
C ILE A 52 -4.47 -6.18 -6.41
N MET A 53 -5.24 -5.09 -6.34
CA MET A 53 -5.26 -4.22 -5.16
C MET A 53 -5.78 -4.93 -3.91
N MET A 54 -6.77 -5.81 -4.04
CA MET A 54 -7.25 -6.64 -2.94
C MET A 54 -6.11 -7.53 -2.40
N LEU A 55 -5.34 -8.17 -3.29
CA LEU A 55 -4.21 -9.01 -2.89
C LEU A 55 -3.06 -8.19 -2.28
N VAL A 56 -2.79 -6.98 -2.81
CA VAL A 56 -1.76 -6.08 -2.27
C VAL A 56 -2.03 -5.80 -0.80
N VAL A 57 -3.23 -5.34 -0.45
CA VAL A 57 -3.53 -4.94 0.93
C VAL A 57 -3.54 -6.13 1.90
N LEU A 58 -3.90 -7.33 1.43
CA LEU A 58 -3.82 -8.55 2.23
C LEU A 58 -2.37 -8.98 2.51
N VAL A 59 -1.48 -8.83 1.53
CA VAL A 59 -0.05 -9.15 1.66
C VAL A 59 0.71 -8.14 2.53
N MET A 60 0.26 -6.89 2.59
CA MET A 60 0.87 -5.87 3.45
C MET A 60 0.83 -6.24 4.93
N VAL A 61 -0.26 -6.87 5.41
CA VAL A 61 -0.41 -7.25 6.82
C VAL A 61 0.73 -8.18 7.32
N PRO A 62 0.98 -9.36 6.71
CA PRO A 62 2.09 -10.22 7.15
C PRO A 62 3.46 -9.59 6.91
N LEU A 63 3.62 -8.72 5.90
CA LEU A 63 4.86 -7.99 5.68
C LEU A 63 5.16 -7.04 6.86
N TRP A 64 4.17 -6.24 7.29
CA TRP A 64 4.32 -5.35 8.45
C TRP A 64 4.48 -6.12 9.75
N GLY A 65 3.81 -7.26 9.91
CA GLY A 65 4.03 -8.17 11.04
C GLY A 65 5.48 -8.66 11.10
N ALA A 66 6.06 -9.05 9.96
CA ALA A 66 7.47 -9.45 9.89
C ALA A 66 8.42 -8.29 10.23
N ILE A 67 8.13 -7.07 9.77
CA ILE A 67 8.91 -5.87 10.12
C ILE A 67 8.85 -5.61 11.63
N HIS A 68 7.65 -5.65 12.24
CA HIS A 68 7.48 -5.44 13.67
C HIS A 68 8.32 -6.40 14.51
N LEU A 69 8.33 -7.69 14.14
CA LEU A 69 9.11 -8.72 14.83
C LEU A 69 10.63 -8.63 14.55
N ALA A 70 11.03 -7.98 13.47
CA ALA A 70 12.44 -7.81 13.11
C ALA A 70 13.09 -6.56 13.74
N VAL A 71 12.29 -5.56 14.13
CA VAL A 71 12.77 -4.32 14.75
C VAL A 71 13.04 -4.53 16.26
N PRO A 72 14.10 -3.92 16.84
CA PRO A 72 14.38 -3.98 18.27
C PRO A 72 13.26 -3.40 19.15
N ALA A 73 13.15 -3.91 20.39
CA ALA A 73 12.04 -3.62 21.30
C ALA A 73 11.82 -2.12 21.60
N ASP A 74 12.88 -1.33 21.67
CA ASP A 74 12.84 0.12 21.90
C ASP A 74 12.12 0.91 20.78
N ARG A 75 11.93 0.29 19.60
CA ARG A 75 11.28 0.89 18.43
C ARG A 75 9.99 0.18 18.03
N GLN A 76 9.58 -0.85 18.75
CA GLN A 76 8.40 -1.65 18.40
C GLN A 76 7.08 -0.89 18.53
N VAL A 77 7.02 0.17 19.35
CA VAL A 77 5.83 1.03 19.45
C VAL A 77 5.48 1.66 18.10
N PHE A 78 6.49 2.11 17.35
CA PHE A 78 6.32 2.73 16.04
C PHE A 78 5.81 1.72 15.00
N THR A 79 6.39 0.51 14.97
CA THR A 79 5.97 -0.53 14.04
C THR A 79 4.62 -1.13 14.39
N LEU A 80 4.25 -1.19 15.68
CA LEU A 80 2.94 -1.64 16.13
C LEU A 80 1.83 -0.68 15.69
N ILE A 81 2.01 0.63 15.92
CA ILE A 81 1.08 1.66 15.46
C ILE A 81 0.95 1.61 13.93
N SER A 82 2.08 1.50 13.23
CA SER A 82 2.09 1.34 11.77
C SER A 82 1.29 0.12 11.31
N LEU A 83 1.48 -1.04 11.95
CA LEU A 83 0.74 -2.27 11.65
C LEU A 83 -0.76 -2.12 11.88
N MET A 84 -1.19 -1.44 12.96
CA MET A 84 -2.61 -1.20 13.22
C MET A 84 -3.27 -0.43 12.06
N PHE A 85 -2.62 0.60 11.54
CA PHE A 85 -3.12 1.34 10.38
C PHE A 85 -3.12 0.49 9.10
N ILE A 86 -2.14 -0.39 8.90
CA ILE A 86 -2.16 -1.34 7.76
C ILE A 86 -3.32 -2.33 7.87
N VAL A 87 -3.66 -2.80 9.08
CA VAL A 87 -4.83 -3.66 9.28
C VAL A 87 -6.12 -2.90 8.95
N MET A 88 -6.26 -1.65 9.41
CA MET A 88 -7.42 -0.81 9.06
C MET A 88 -7.53 -0.58 7.55
N LEU A 89 -6.40 -0.28 6.90
CA LEU A 89 -6.31 -0.15 5.44
C LEU A 89 -6.76 -1.44 4.74
N ALA A 90 -6.26 -2.59 5.18
CA ALA A 90 -6.58 -3.88 4.58
C ALA A 90 -8.08 -4.20 4.68
N VAL A 91 -8.71 -3.87 5.80
CA VAL A 91 -10.15 -4.05 5.99
C VAL A 91 -10.94 -3.10 5.08
N VAL A 92 -10.65 -1.80 5.10
CA VAL A 92 -11.41 -0.80 4.35
C VAL A 92 -11.25 -0.98 2.84
N VAL A 93 -10.00 -1.07 2.36
CA VAL A 93 -9.73 -1.25 0.92
C VAL A 93 -10.13 -2.64 0.47
N GLY A 94 -9.90 -3.68 1.28
CA GLY A 94 -10.33 -5.04 0.98
C GLY A 94 -11.85 -5.14 0.80
N ALA A 95 -12.63 -4.57 1.72
CA ALA A 95 -14.08 -4.50 1.61
C ALA A 95 -14.51 -3.72 0.35
N ASN A 96 -13.89 -2.57 0.06
CA ASN A 96 -14.15 -1.79 -1.14
C ASN A 96 -13.93 -2.63 -2.42
N ARG A 97 -12.77 -3.30 -2.53
CA ARG A 97 -12.46 -4.14 -3.71
C ARG A 97 -13.39 -5.34 -3.83
N PHE A 98 -13.77 -5.95 -2.71
CA PHE A 98 -14.74 -7.05 -2.72
C PHE A 98 -16.11 -6.60 -3.22
N VAL A 99 -16.62 -5.46 -2.74
CA VAL A 99 -17.88 -4.85 -3.19
C VAL A 99 -17.84 -4.53 -4.69
N ALA A 100 -16.74 -3.96 -5.17
CA ALA A 100 -16.56 -3.66 -6.59
C ALA A 100 -16.57 -4.93 -7.47
N LEU A 101 -15.93 -6.02 -7.01
CA LEU A 101 -15.86 -7.29 -7.74
C LEU A 101 -17.16 -8.10 -7.70
N THR A 102 -18.03 -7.84 -6.73
CA THR A 102 -19.28 -8.58 -6.50
C THR A 102 -20.48 -7.71 -6.82
N LEU A 103 -20.92 -6.89 -5.87
CA LEU A 103 -22.12 -6.05 -5.94
C LEU A 103 -22.10 -5.16 -7.18
N VAL A 104 -21.07 -4.32 -7.35
CA VAL A 104 -21.04 -3.34 -8.46
C VAL A 104 -21.05 -4.04 -9.82
N ARG A 105 -20.34 -5.16 -9.93
CA ARG A 105 -20.21 -5.92 -11.17
C ARG A 105 -21.48 -6.69 -11.53
N GLN A 106 -22.17 -7.27 -10.55
CA GLN A 106 -23.32 -8.16 -10.77
C GLN A 106 -24.64 -7.41 -10.89
N SER A 107 -24.80 -6.29 -10.17
CA SER A 107 -26.02 -5.47 -10.10
C SER A 107 -26.65 -5.13 -11.45
N PRO A 108 -25.89 -4.67 -12.48
CA PRO A 108 -26.48 -4.36 -13.79
C PRO A 108 -27.12 -5.57 -14.47
N GLY A 109 -26.51 -6.76 -14.34
CA GLY A 109 -27.05 -8.00 -14.90
C GLY A 109 -28.32 -8.49 -14.19
N LEU A 110 -28.57 -8.01 -12.97
CA LEU A 110 -29.76 -8.29 -12.17
C LEU A 110 -30.85 -7.21 -12.31
N GLY A 111 -30.60 -6.15 -13.11
CA GLY A 111 -31.51 -5.00 -13.21
C GLY A 111 -31.57 -4.13 -11.94
N GLN A 112 -30.62 -4.30 -11.01
CA GLN A 112 -30.58 -3.58 -9.72
C GLN A 112 -29.57 -2.43 -9.78
N THR A 113 -29.97 -1.29 -10.35
CA THR A 113 -29.07 -0.14 -10.54
C THR A 113 -29.34 1.02 -9.59
N GLU A 114 -30.48 1.03 -8.90
CA GLU A 114 -30.84 2.07 -7.93
C GLU A 114 -29.85 2.08 -6.75
N GLY A 115 -29.27 3.24 -6.44
CA GLY A 115 -28.30 3.40 -5.36
C GLY A 115 -26.89 2.87 -5.68
N LEU A 116 -26.66 2.30 -6.87
CA LEU A 116 -25.37 1.74 -7.27
C LEU A 116 -24.26 2.81 -7.35
N GLU A 117 -24.64 4.06 -7.59
CA GLU A 117 -23.74 5.22 -7.62
C GLU A 117 -22.93 5.38 -6.32
N TRP A 118 -23.51 5.06 -5.16
CA TRP A 118 -22.83 5.13 -3.86
C TRP A 118 -21.71 4.10 -3.71
N PHE A 119 -21.78 3.02 -4.49
CA PHE A 119 -20.84 1.91 -4.44
C PHE A 119 -19.77 1.98 -5.55
N GLN A 120 -19.82 2.99 -6.42
CA GLN A 120 -18.85 3.11 -7.51
C GLN A 120 -17.44 3.35 -6.96
N PRO A 121 -16.40 2.62 -7.43
CA PRO A 121 -15.04 2.77 -6.92
C PRO A 121 -14.40 4.11 -7.28
N TYR A 122 -14.97 4.84 -8.24
CA TYR A 122 -14.48 6.12 -8.72
C TYR A 122 -15.62 7.13 -8.87
N GLY A 123 -15.32 8.40 -8.64
CA GLY A 123 -16.27 9.51 -8.81
C GLY A 123 -16.87 10.00 -7.51
N TRP A 124 -17.39 11.23 -7.54
CA TRP A 124 -18.08 11.84 -6.42
C TRP A 124 -19.53 12.16 -6.83
N PRO A 125 -20.54 11.95 -5.95
CA PRO A 125 -20.45 11.38 -4.61
C PRO A 125 -20.43 9.84 -4.64
N SER A 126 -19.45 9.22 -3.98
CA SER A 126 -19.42 7.77 -3.75
C SER A 126 -18.82 7.47 -2.38
N LEU A 127 -19.49 6.58 -1.64
CA LEU A 127 -19.00 6.10 -0.35
C LEU A 127 -17.73 5.26 -0.53
N MET A 128 -17.70 4.42 -1.57
CA MET A 128 -16.54 3.59 -1.88
C MET A 128 -15.33 4.43 -2.30
N PHE A 129 -15.55 5.53 -3.02
CA PHE A 129 -14.48 6.47 -3.32
C PHE A 129 -13.97 7.22 -2.07
N ALA A 130 -14.86 7.60 -1.15
CA ALA A 130 -14.47 8.18 0.13
C ALA A 130 -13.63 7.21 0.99
N PHE A 131 -14.02 5.93 1.02
CA PHE A 131 -13.26 4.87 1.70
C PHE A 131 -11.91 4.58 1.03
N GLU A 132 -11.82 4.68 -0.29
CA GLU A 132 -10.56 4.58 -1.01
C GLU A 132 -9.56 5.65 -0.54
N ILE A 133 -10.05 6.89 -0.39
CA ILE A 133 -9.24 8.02 0.09
C ILE A 133 -8.91 7.88 1.57
N LEU A 134 -9.84 7.39 2.40
CA LEU A 134 -9.56 7.10 3.80
C LEU A 134 -8.46 6.04 3.94
N GLY A 135 -8.55 4.95 3.18
CA GLY A 135 -7.57 3.88 3.18
C GLY A 135 -6.18 4.36 2.75
N TRP A 136 -6.04 4.74 1.49
CA TRP A 136 -4.72 5.10 0.93
C TRP A 136 -4.23 6.49 1.35
N GLY A 137 -5.14 7.44 1.53
CA GLY A 137 -4.77 8.81 1.86
C GLY A 137 -4.48 8.99 3.35
N VAL A 138 -5.25 8.37 4.24
CA VAL A 138 -5.11 8.57 5.69
C VAL A 138 -4.38 7.39 6.33
N PHE A 139 -4.93 6.17 6.27
CA PHE A 139 -4.35 5.04 6.98
C PHE A 139 -2.98 4.64 6.44
N PHE A 140 -2.80 4.57 5.13
CA PHE A 140 -1.49 4.28 4.55
C PHE A 140 -0.46 5.37 4.87
N SER A 141 -0.88 6.64 4.82
CA SER A 141 -0.02 7.78 5.16
C SER A 141 0.51 7.65 6.58
N LEU A 142 -0.39 7.47 7.54
CA LEU A 142 -0.04 7.31 8.95
C LEU A 142 0.81 6.05 9.16
N ALA A 143 0.46 4.93 8.53
CA ALA A 143 1.27 3.72 8.58
C ALA A 143 2.72 3.98 8.17
N CYS A 144 2.94 4.69 7.05
CA CYS A 144 4.28 5.00 6.55
C CYS A 144 5.04 5.98 7.48
N LEU A 145 4.37 7.02 7.96
CA LEU A 145 4.96 8.02 8.85
C LEU A 145 5.37 7.43 10.20
N PHE A 146 4.56 6.53 10.78
CA PHE A 146 4.94 5.81 11.98
C PHE A 146 6.00 4.74 11.73
N LEU A 147 6.07 4.17 10.52
CA LEU A 147 7.11 3.20 10.20
C LEU A 147 8.49 3.83 10.02
N ALA A 148 8.56 5.04 9.46
CA ALA A 148 9.82 5.73 9.20
C ALA A 148 10.78 5.83 10.41
N PRO A 149 10.36 6.29 11.61
CA PRO A 149 11.24 6.38 12.79
C PRO A 149 11.66 5.01 13.34
N ALA A 150 11.00 3.92 12.93
CA ALA A 150 11.40 2.57 13.35
C ALA A 150 12.72 2.13 12.71
N PHE A 151 13.16 2.77 11.63
CA PHE A 151 14.43 2.50 10.96
C PHE A 151 15.49 3.53 11.37
N ARG A 152 16.72 3.08 11.70
CA ARG A 152 17.82 3.98 12.07
C ARG A 152 18.26 4.78 10.85
N MET A 153 18.55 6.06 11.03
CA MET A 153 19.03 6.95 9.98
C MET A 153 20.50 6.68 9.56
N ARG A 154 20.89 5.41 9.41
CA ARG A 154 22.23 4.98 8.94
C ARG A 154 22.10 3.95 7.81
N GLY A 155 22.86 4.15 6.73
CA GLY A 155 22.93 3.21 5.62
C GLY A 155 21.58 2.90 4.96
N LEU A 156 21.30 1.61 4.76
CA LEU A 156 20.07 1.10 4.12
C LEU A 156 18.80 1.51 4.89
N GLU A 157 18.84 1.49 6.22
CA GLU A 157 17.71 1.86 7.07
C GLU A 157 17.31 3.34 6.87
N ARG A 158 18.27 4.22 6.59
CA ARG A 158 17.98 5.63 6.24
C ARG A 158 17.21 5.75 4.93
N GLY A 159 17.59 4.97 3.92
CA GLY A 159 16.90 4.96 2.63
C GLY A 159 15.45 4.50 2.79
N ILE A 160 15.25 3.42 3.54
CA ILE A 160 13.91 2.90 3.86
C ILE A 160 13.08 3.97 4.60
N ALA A 161 13.65 4.58 5.65
CA ALA A 161 12.98 5.62 6.45
C ALA A 161 12.55 6.82 5.60
N VAL A 162 13.45 7.32 4.73
CA VAL A 162 13.16 8.48 3.87
C VAL A 162 12.08 8.15 2.86
N ILE A 163 12.14 6.97 2.21
CA ILE A 163 11.13 6.58 1.23
C ILE A 163 9.75 6.47 1.90
N PHE A 164 9.65 5.82 3.06
CA PHE A 164 8.38 5.76 3.79
C PHE A 164 7.90 7.12 4.27
N ALA A 165 8.79 7.99 4.76
CA ALA A 165 8.41 9.34 5.16
C ALA A 165 7.85 10.14 3.98
N VAL A 166 8.54 10.13 2.84
CA VAL A 166 8.10 10.81 1.61
C VAL A 166 6.78 10.22 1.10
N THR A 167 6.68 8.90 1.01
CA THR A 167 5.43 8.21 0.65
C THR A 167 4.29 8.59 1.58
N GLY A 168 4.54 8.65 2.89
CA GLY A 168 3.54 9.01 3.88
C GLY A 168 3.03 10.43 3.70
N VAL A 169 3.94 11.40 3.55
CA VAL A 169 3.60 12.80 3.29
C VAL A 169 2.83 12.97 1.99
N LEU A 170 3.28 12.33 0.89
CA LEU A 170 2.60 12.41 -0.40
C LEU A 170 1.19 11.80 -0.32
N SER A 171 1.06 10.61 0.29
CA SER A 171 -0.26 9.95 0.44
C SER A 171 -1.22 10.81 1.26
N GLY A 172 -0.74 11.40 2.35
CA GLY A 172 -1.51 12.31 3.20
C GLY A 172 -1.93 13.58 2.47
N GLY A 173 -1.03 14.13 1.63
CA GLY A 173 -1.35 15.23 0.73
C GLY A 173 -2.51 14.91 -0.21
N GLY A 174 -2.58 13.66 -0.71
CA GLY A 174 -3.71 13.18 -1.51
C GLY A 174 -5.06 13.24 -0.79
N ALA A 175 -5.11 12.85 0.49
CA ALA A 175 -6.32 12.99 1.32
C ALA A 175 -6.72 14.44 1.55
N LEU A 176 -5.75 15.32 1.84
CA LEU A 176 -5.98 16.75 1.98
C LEU A 176 -6.54 17.36 0.69
N GLY A 177 -6.15 16.84 -0.48
CA GLY A 177 -6.69 17.21 -1.78
C GLY A 177 -8.21 17.11 -1.89
N LEU A 178 -8.81 16.08 -1.28
CA LEU A 178 -10.27 15.94 -1.21
C LEU A 178 -10.90 17.04 -0.36
N LEU A 179 -10.31 17.36 0.80
CA LEU A 179 -10.83 18.37 1.72
C LEU A 179 -10.80 19.79 1.13
N VAL A 180 -9.81 20.09 0.30
CA VAL A 180 -9.70 21.38 -0.40
C VAL A 180 -10.35 21.37 -1.79
N ASN A 181 -11.03 20.29 -2.16
CA ASN A 181 -11.69 20.08 -3.45
C ASN A 181 -10.78 20.34 -4.66
N SER A 182 -9.50 19.92 -4.56
CA SER A 182 -8.49 20.11 -5.61
C SER A 182 -8.24 18.82 -6.37
N THR A 183 -8.79 18.74 -7.58
CA THR A 183 -8.63 17.60 -8.50
C THR A 183 -7.18 17.36 -8.91
N ALA A 184 -6.34 18.40 -8.94
CA ALA A 184 -4.91 18.30 -9.24
C ALA A 184 -4.14 17.51 -8.17
N ILE A 185 -4.45 17.75 -6.89
CA ILE A 185 -3.81 17.06 -5.76
C ILE A 185 -4.30 15.61 -5.70
N MET A 186 -5.59 15.37 -5.94
CA MET A 186 -6.16 14.02 -5.93
C MET A 186 -5.67 13.14 -7.09
N GLY A 187 -5.56 13.69 -8.30
CA GLY A 187 -5.27 12.93 -9.52
C GLY A 187 -3.79 12.62 -9.74
N VAL A 188 -2.87 13.44 -9.22
CA VAL A 188 -1.43 13.29 -9.49
C VAL A 188 -0.67 12.75 -8.28
N ILE A 189 -0.97 13.22 -7.07
CA ILE A 189 -0.16 12.91 -5.89
C ILE A 189 -0.51 11.53 -5.33
N ALA A 190 -1.81 11.16 -5.28
CA ALA A 190 -2.22 9.88 -4.72
C ALA A 190 -1.65 8.68 -5.50
N PRO A 191 -1.75 8.59 -6.85
CA PRO A 191 -1.20 7.46 -7.61
C PRO A 191 0.32 7.31 -7.53
N LEU A 192 1.05 8.42 -7.43
CA LEU A 192 2.50 8.41 -7.28
C LEU A 192 2.93 7.94 -5.89
N ALA A 193 2.12 8.21 -4.87
CA ALA A 193 2.48 7.90 -3.48
C ALA A 193 2.44 6.40 -3.16
N TRP A 194 1.49 5.64 -3.72
CA TRP A 194 1.37 4.19 -3.47
C TRP A 194 2.06 3.29 -4.52
N GLY A 195 2.59 3.85 -5.61
CA GLY A 195 3.22 3.09 -6.71
C GLY A 195 4.67 2.67 -6.44
N LEU A 196 5.61 3.31 -7.15
CA LEU A 196 7.02 2.90 -7.18
C LEU A 196 7.74 3.06 -5.84
N GLY A 197 7.40 4.09 -5.04
CA GLY A 197 8.04 4.37 -3.76
C GLY A 197 7.95 3.19 -2.78
N PRO A 198 6.74 2.73 -2.42
CA PRO A 198 6.55 1.55 -1.58
C PRO A 198 7.20 0.28 -2.15
N ALA A 199 7.12 0.06 -3.46
CA ALA A 199 7.74 -1.11 -4.10
C ALA A 199 9.26 -1.13 -3.88
N VAL A 200 9.94 0.00 -4.08
CA VAL A 200 11.37 0.14 -3.82
C VAL A 200 11.66 -0.05 -2.32
N ALA A 201 10.89 0.58 -1.44
CA ALA A 201 11.07 0.42 0.00
C ALA A 201 10.94 -1.04 0.46
N VAL A 202 9.97 -1.77 -0.08
CA VAL A 202 9.76 -3.19 0.23
C VAL A 202 10.91 -4.06 -0.29
N ILE A 203 11.45 -3.78 -1.48
CA ILE A 203 12.66 -4.46 -1.96
C ILE A 203 13.83 -4.24 -0.98
N LEU A 204 14.02 -3.00 -0.52
CA LEU A 204 15.06 -2.68 0.46
C LEU A 204 14.82 -3.38 1.81
N ILE A 205 13.56 -3.49 2.28
CA ILE A 205 13.20 -4.27 3.47
C ILE A 205 13.53 -5.75 3.28
N VAL A 206 13.20 -6.34 2.13
CA VAL A 206 13.51 -7.74 1.83
C VAL A 206 15.03 -7.98 1.86
N ILE A 207 15.83 -7.03 1.35
CA ILE A 207 17.29 -7.09 1.43
C ILE A 207 17.76 -6.96 2.89
N TRP A 208 17.18 -6.04 3.65
CA TRP A 208 17.48 -5.81 5.07
C TRP A 208 17.17 -7.03 5.95
N LEU A 209 16.10 -7.77 5.66
CA LEU A 209 15.71 -9.00 6.37
C LEU A 209 16.66 -10.20 6.13
N ARG A 210 17.55 -10.14 5.14
CA ARG A 210 18.45 -11.26 4.81
C ARG A 210 19.55 -11.42 5.87
N PRO A 211 19.85 -12.66 6.30
CA PRO A 211 20.83 -12.95 7.36
C PRO A 211 22.25 -12.37 7.18
N GLY A 212 22.64 -12.01 5.95
CA GLY A 212 23.97 -11.47 5.63
C GLY A 212 24.18 -9.98 5.90
N HIS A 213 23.12 -9.17 6.08
CA HIS A 213 23.27 -7.73 6.38
C HIS A 213 23.57 -7.45 7.86
N ALA A 214 23.16 -8.34 8.77
CA ALA A 214 23.41 -8.21 10.20
C ALA A 214 24.90 -8.33 10.59
N VAL A 215 25.72 -8.99 9.76
CA VAL A 215 27.16 -9.19 10.05
C VAL A 215 27.99 -7.95 9.71
N ARG A 216 27.63 -7.20 8.66
CA ARG A 216 28.42 -6.03 8.20
C ARG A 216 28.28 -4.80 9.09
N THR A 217 27.14 -4.59 9.73
CA THR A 217 26.91 -3.41 10.59
C THR A 217 27.56 -3.52 11.97
N SER A 218 27.91 -4.74 12.42
CA SER A 218 28.65 -4.95 13.68
C SER A 218 30.15 -4.66 13.58
N ARG A 219 30.72 -4.67 12.36
CA ARG A 219 32.15 -4.43 12.11
C ARG A 219 32.51 -2.97 11.79
N SER A 220 31.52 -2.10 11.58
CA SER A 220 31.78 -0.66 11.33
C SER A 220 31.59 0.21 12.56
N SER A 221 31.44 -0.40 13.74
CA SER A 221 31.30 0.26 15.04
C SER A 221 32.33 -0.24 16.06
N SER A 222 33.38 -0.92 15.60
CA SER A 222 34.56 -1.30 16.37
C SER A 222 35.74 -0.45 15.92
#